data_AF-A0A4Q7ZL32-F1
#
_entry.id   AF-A0A4Q7ZL32-F1
#
_cell.length_a   1.000
_cell.length_b   1.000
_cell.length_c   1.000
_cell.angle_alpha   90.00
_cell.angle_beta   90.00
_cell.angle_gamma   90.00
#
_symmetry.space_group_name_H-M   'P 1'
#
loop_
_entity.id
_entity.type
_entity.pdbx_description
1 polymer ?
#
loop_
_entity_poly.entity_id
_entity_poly.type
_entity_poly.pdbx_seq_one_letter_code
_entity_poly.pdbx_strand_id
1 'polypeptide(L)'
;MQFQRTGLAMAAAVGVLAASVGYAPPASAAGTPYAELATLPGGTANRAYFINARGIAVGDSTTSGGSNHAVTWDSRGRIVDLGTLPGDTDSTAFSINSRGTVLVGRSITPAKVQRAVRWDGHRPPVELPGLPGAPTTRAYSVNDSRIAVGFSATPDGNWHALRWDAEGRVAELPGLPGDTSTGATWINNLGTIVGGSDSPDGRSQAVRWEVDGTVTPLAALPGHRNSSATSINNRGVVVGTSSENAEAPTRAVRWAADGSVVELAALPGHLGSAAYAINDAGYAVGYSLTPDGLRHAVRWAPNGAITELPLAAAGVSDAFAIALDGTAAGTVTPTGGTSRAVLWRC
;
A
#
# COMPACT_ATOMS: atom_id res chain seq x y z
N MET A 1 2.23 29.16 7.35
CA MET A 1 1.44 28.61 8.47
C MET A 1 0.02 28.37 7.96
N GLN A 2 -0.29 27.13 7.60
CA GLN A 2 -1.64 26.70 7.23
C GLN A 2 -1.80 25.27 7.75
N PHE A 3 -2.85 25.07 8.53
CA PHE A 3 -3.12 23.89 9.34
C PHE A 3 -3.24 22.63 8.47
N GLN A 4 -2.43 21.60 8.80
CA GLN A 4 -2.75 20.21 8.47
C GLN A 4 -4.04 19.85 9.23
N ARG A 5 -5.16 19.73 8.52
CA ARG A 5 -6.31 18.99 9.02
C ARG A 5 -5.99 17.51 8.85
N THR A 6 -5.69 16.88 9.98
CA THR A 6 -5.54 15.44 10.16
C THR A 6 -6.87 14.75 9.87
N GLY A 7 -6.96 14.08 8.73
CA GLY A 7 -8.05 13.19 8.31
C GLY A 7 -7.53 12.34 7.17
N LEU A 8 -7.70 11.03 7.24
CA LEU A 8 -6.97 9.96 6.57
C LEU A 8 -5.49 9.81 6.95
N ALA A 9 -5.25 9.06 8.04
CA ALA A 9 -4.23 8.01 7.98
C ALA A 9 -4.80 6.83 7.16
N MET A 10 -5.21 7.08 5.92
CA MET A 10 -5.17 5.98 4.98
C MET A 10 -3.71 5.56 4.91
N ALA A 11 -3.48 4.26 4.75
CA ALA A 11 -2.23 3.79 4.20
C ALA A 11 -2.04 4.53 2.86
N ALA A 12 -1.43 5.71 2.93
CA ALA A 12 -0.57 6.15 1.87
C ALA A 12 0.26 4.90 1.59
N ALA A 13 0.17 4.37 0.37
CA ALA A 13 1.35 3.74 -0.19
C ALA A 13 2.49 4.69 0.18
N VAL A 14 3.33 4.24 1.13
CA VAL A 14 4.20 5.13 1.91
C VAL A 14 5.10 5.82 0.89
N GLY A 15 4.80 7.08 0.61
CA GLY A 15 5.60 7.92 -0.24
C GLY A 15 6.81 8.35 0.58
N VAL A 16 7.89 7.57 0.53
CA VAL A 16 9.17 8.00 1.09
C VAL A 16 9.69 9.17 0.24
N LEU A 17 10.15 10.27 0.85
CA LEU A 17 11.03 11.23 0.16
C LEU A 17 12.44 10.64 0.17
N ALA A 18 13.06 10.46 -1.00
CA ALA A 18 14.48 10.12 -1.10
C ALA A 18 15.23 11.37 -1.56
N ALA A 19 16.27 11.77 -0.83
CA ALA A 19 17.26 12.70 -1.34
C ALA A 19 18.17 11.94 -2.33
N SER A 20 18.32 12.50 -3.53
CA SER A 20 19.09 11.92 -4.63
C SER A 20 20.58 12.24 -4.52
N VAL A 21 21.45 11.22 -4.51
CA VAL A 21 22.84 11.32 -5.01
C VAL A 21 23.23 9.98 -5.66
N GLY A 22 23.98 10.07 -6.77
CA GLY A 22 24.24 8.99 -7.72
C GLY A 22 24.74 7.66 -7.15
N TYR A 23 24.26 6.57 -7.73
CA TYR A 23 24.61 5.19 -7.37
C TYR A 23 25.47 4.55 -8.46
N ALA A 24 26.64 4.03 -8.08
CA ALA A 24 27.40 3.06 -8.87
C ALA A 24 27.04 1.65 -8.38
N PRO A 25 26.80 0.67 -9.27
CA PRO A 25 26.39 -0.66 -8.83
C PRO A 25 27.56 -1.38 -8.14
N PRO A 26 27.39 -1.96 -6.94
CA PRO A 26 28.36 -2.90 -6.42
C PRO A 26 28.22 -4.24 -7.15
N ALA A 27 29.36 -4.90 -7.34
CA ALA A 27 29.42 -6.29 -7.77
C ALA A 27 28.60 -7.18 -6.84
N SER A 28 28.01 -8.25 -7.37
CA SER A 28 27.26 -9.23 -6.58
C SER A 28 28.17 -9.84 -5.50
N ALA A 29 28.03 -9.39 -4.27
CA ALA A 29 28.64 -10.08 -3.13
C ALA A 29 27.72 -11.25 -2.76
N ALA A 30 28.24 -12.46 -2.85
CA ALA A 30 27.60 -13.64 -2.29
C ALA A 30 27.36 -13.40 -0.78
N GLY A 31 26.11 -13.35 -0.34
CA GLY A 31 25.77 -13.36 1.09
C GLY A 31 24.65 -12.44 1.60
N THR A 32 23.95 -11.65 0.78
CA THR A 32 22.80 -10.88 1.31
C THR A 32 21.52 -11.74 1.37
N PRO A 33 20.73 -11.68 2.48
CA PRO A 33 19.50 -12.47 2.62
C PRO A 33 18.31 -11.93 1.78
N TYR A 34 18.58 -10.97 0.88
CA TYR A 34 17.61 -10.32 0.00
C TYR A 34 18.23 -10.02 -1.37
N ALA A 35 17.38 -9.95 -2.41
CA ALA A 35 17.77 -9.55 -3.76
C ALA A 35 17.42 -8.08 -4.01
N GLU A 36 18.36 -7.31 -4.56
CA GLU A 36 18.12 -5.91 -4.98
C GLU A 36 17.40 -5.88 -6.34
N LEU A 37 16.45 -4.95 -6.50
CA LEU A 37 15.70 -4.74 -7.73
C LEU A 37 16.37 -3.67 -8.60
N ALA A 38 16.48 -3.94 -9.91
CA ALA A 38 17.13 -3.03 -10.86
C ALA A 38 16.40 -1.68 -11.01
N THR A 39 17.13 -0.64 -11.41
CA THR A 39 16.59 0.64 -11.89
C THR A 39 16.43 0.64 -13.41
N LEU A 40 15.59 1.54 -13.94
CA LEU A 40 15.51 1.81 -15.38
C LEU A 40 16.86 2.35 -15.89
N PRO A 41 17.21 2.11 -17.18
CA PRO A 41 18.46 2.60 -17.75
C PRO A 41 18.66 4.11 -17.53
N GLY A 42 19.78 4.47 -16.90
CA GLY A 42 20.12 5.86 -16.54
C GLY A 42 19.40 6.41 -15.30
N GLY A 43 18.51 5.64 -14.68
CA GLY A 43 17.88 5.94 -13.40
C GLY A 43 18.79 5.65 -12.20
N THR A 44 18.51 6.32 -11.08
CA THR A 44 19.32 6.26 -9.84
C THR A 44 18.56 5.72 -8.62
N ALA A 45 17.24 5.62 -8.67
CA ALA A 45 16.42 5.14 -7.55
C ALA A 45 15.19 4.35 -8.02
N ASN A 46 14.69 3.47 -7.16
CA ASN A 46 13.48 2.68 -7.36
C ASN A 46 12.82 2.28 -6.04
N ARG A 47 11.53 1.94 -6.11
CA ARG A 47 10.71 1.48 -4.97
C ARG A 47 9.77 0.39 -5.43
N ALA A 48 9.63 -0.66 -4.60
CA ALA A 48 8.62 -1.69 -4.80
C ALA A 48 7.50 -1.54 -3.76
N TYR A 49 6.25 -1.60 -4.23
CA TYR A 49 5.06 -1.43 -3.39
C TYR A 49 4.25 -2.70 -3.23
N PHE A 50 4.30 -3.61 -4.22
CA PHE A 50 3.52 -4.83 -4.19
C PHE A 50 4.19 -5.97 -4.96
N ILE A 51 3.82 -7.22 -4.63
CA ILE A 51 4.24 -8.44 -5.31
C ILE A 51 3.06 -9.41 -5.40
N ASN A 52 2.77 -9.94 -6.59
CA ASN A 52 1.68 -10.91 -6.76
C ASN A 52 2.14 -12.36 -6.51
N ALA A 53 1.17 -13.29 -6.55
CA ALA A 53 1.41 -14.73 -6.36
C ALA A 53 2.34 -15.38 -7.39
N ARG A 54 2.68 -14.68 -8.49
CA ARG A 54 3.65 -15.13 -9.51
C ARG A 54 5.05 -14.57 -9.28
N GLY A 55 5.26 -13.82 -8.20
CA GLY A 55 6.52 -13.14 -7.91
C GLY A 55 6.80 -11.93 -8.80
N ILE A 56 5.77 -11.35 -9.43
CA ILE A 56 5.91 -10.11 -10.18
C ILE A 56 5.73 -8.96 -9.19
N ALA A 57 6.81 -8.22 -8.95
CA ALA A 57 6.79 -7.01 -8.14
C ALA A 57 6.45 -5.78 -8.99
N VAL A 58 5.84 -4.77 -8.39
CA VAL A 58 5.48 -3.50 -9.05
C VAL A 58 5.85 -2.31 -8.20
N GLY A 59 6.11 -1.18 -8.85
CA GLY A 59 6.40 0.07 -8.16
C GLY A 59 6.81 1.20 -9.08
N ASP A 60 7.82 1.97 -8.70
CA ASP A 60 8.39 3.04 -9.52
C ASP A 60 9.92 2.95 -9.64
N SER A 61 10.44 3.52 -10.72
CA SER A 61 11.87 3.74 -10.94
C SER A 61 12.08 5.08 -11.61
N THR A 62 13.11 5.81 -11.19
CA THR A 62 13.57 7.02 -11.89
C THR A 62 14.04 6.66 -13.30
N THR A 63 13.73 7.50 -14.27
CA THR A 63 14.26 7.46 -15.64
C THR A 63 15.57 8.26 -15.75
N SER A 64 16.26 8.17 -16.89
CA SER A 64 17.41 9.04 -17.20
C SER A 64 17.08 10.54 -17.21
N GLY A 65 15.81 10.90 -17.43
CA GLY A 65 15.30 12.27 -17.34
C GLY A 65 14.93 12.71 -15.92
N GLY A 66 15.14 11.87 -14.91
CA GLY A 66 14.88 12.17 -13.49
C GLY A 66 13.41 12.06 -13.05
N SER A 67 12.48 11.79 -13.98
CA SER A 67 11.07 11.53 -13.64
C SER A 67 10.86 10.08 -13.21
N ASN A 68 9.87 9.81 -12.38
CA ASN A 68 9.55 8.44 -11.95
C ASN A 68 8.58 7.78 -12.91
N HIS A 69 8.88 6.57 -13.37
CA HIS A 69 7.96 5.76 -14.15
C HIS A 69 7.53 4.52 -13.36
N ALA A 70 6.27 4.15 -13.53
CA ALA A 70 5.73 2.90 -13.05
C ALA A 70 6.44 1.73 -13.75
N VAL A 71 6.79 0.70 -12.97
CA VAL A 71 7.56 -0.45 -13.48
C VAL A 71 7.09 -1.78 -12.89
N THR A 72 7.44 -2.86 -13.57
CA THR A 72 7.35 -4.23 -13.04
C THR A 72 8.73 -4.87 -12.96
N TRP A 73 8.96 -5.72 -11.95
CA TRP A 73 10.10 -6.63 -11.88
C TRP A 73 9.60 -8.08 -11.88
N ASP A 74 10.13 -8.91 -12.77
CA ASP A 74 9.89 -10.36 -12.71
C ASP A 74 10.87 -11.08 -11.77
N SER A 75 10.66 -12.39 -11.57
CA SER A 75 11.48 -13.21 -10.66
C SER A 75 12.96 -13.32 -11.05
N ARG A 76 13.33 -12.90 -12.26
CA ARG A 76 14.72 -12.81 -12.72
C ARG A 76 15.29 -11.40 -12.57
N GLY A 77 14.55 -10.48 -11.97
CA GLY A 77 14.93 -9.08 -11.78
C GLY A 77 14.78 -8.23 -13.04
N ARG A 78 14.16 -8.74 -14.11
CA ARG A 78 13.96 -7.97 -15.34
C ARG A 78 12.93 -6.86 -15.09
N ILE A 79 13.34 -5.64 -15.37
CA ILE A 79 12.50 -4.44 -15.27
C ILE A 79 11.76 -4.16 -16.59
N VAL A 80 10.50 -3.75 -16.49
CA VAL A 80 9.69 -3.27 -17.63
C VAL A 80 9.11 -1.91 -17.27
N ASP A 81 9.33 -0.93 -18.14
CA ASP A 81 8.72 0.40 -18.05
C ASP A 81 7.26 0.35 -18.52
N LEU A 82 6.33 0.83 -17.70
CA LEU A 82 4.90 0.92 -17.99
C LEU A 82 4.50 2.29 -18.54
N GLY A 83 5.39 3.28 -18.46
CA GLY A 83 5.16 4.66 -18.90
C GLY A 83 4.10 5.41 -18.09
N THR A 84 3.62 6.51 -18.67
CA THR A 84 2.65 7.44 -18.08
C THR A 84 1.39 7.50 -18.94
N LEU A 85 0.32 8.12 -18.43
CA LEU A 85 -0.78 8.56 -19.30
C LEU A 85 -0.27 9.61 -20.30
N PRO A 86 -0.87 9.72 -21.50
CA PRO A 86 -0.50 10.77 -22.46
C PRO A 86 -0.47 12.16 -21.81
N GLY A 87 0.67 12.84 -21.94
CA GLY A 87 0.90 14.19 -21.39
C GLY A 87 1.40 14.26 -19.94
N ASP A 88 1.49 13.13 -19.22
CA ASP A 88 1.98 13.09 -17.83
C ASP A 88 3.49 12.90 -17.73
N THR A 89 4.05 13.35 -16.61
CA THR A 89 5.49 13.33 -16.33
C THR A 89 5.92 12.18 -15.45
N ASP A 90 5.10 11.76 -14.49
CA ASP A 90 5.46 10.71 -13.54
C ASP A 90 4.37 9.66 -13.40
N SER A 91 4.72 8.44 -13.03
CA SER A 91 3.76 7.37 -12.69
C SER A 91 4.28 6.44 -11.60
N THR A 92 3.35 5.76 -10.94
CA THR A 92 3.62 4.75 -9.90
C THR A 92 2.60 3.63 -10.01
N ALA A 93 3.03 2.37 -10.05
CA ALA A 93 2.15 1.21 -9.92
C ALA A 93 2.05 0.75 -8.46
N PHE A 94 0.83 0.58 -7.95
CA PHE A 94 0.60 0.17 -6.55
C PHE A 94 0.16 -1.27 -6.41
N SER A 95 -0.52 -1.83 -7.42
CA SER A 95 -1.05 -3.20 -7.35
C SER A 95 -1.09 -3.84 -8.73
N ILE A 96 -1.04 -5.17 -8.72
CA ILE A 96 -1.17 -6.03 -9.89
C ILE A 96 -2.02 -7.25 -9.52
N ASN A 97 -2.90 -7.67 -10.42
CA ASN A 97 -3.72 -8.86 -10.19
C ASN A 97 -2.88 -10.15 -10.12
N SER A 98 -3.45 -11.26 -9.65
CA SER A 98 -2.72 -12.52 -9.46
C SER A 98 -2.20 -13.09 -10.77
N ARG A 99 -2.89 -12.78 -11.88
CA ARG A 99 -2.53 -13.20 -13.24
C ARG A 99 -1.34 -12.43 -13.82
N GLY A 100 -1.00 -11.26 -13.27
CA GLY A 100 0.07 -10.41 -13.79
C GLY A 100 -0.32 -9.59 -15.02
N THR A 101 -1.62 -9.41 -15.28
CA THR A 101 -2.13 -8.85 -16.54
C THR A 101 -2.73 -7.46 -16.40
N VAL A 102 -3.16 -7.09 -15.19
CA VAL A 102 -3.78 -5.80 -14.91
C VAL A 102 -3.09 -5.17 -13.72
N LEU A 103 -2.62 -3.94 -13.91
CA LEU A 103 -1.98 -3.13 -12.88
C LEU A 103 -2.76 -1.83 -12.71
N VAL A 104 -2.73 -1.29 -11.50
CA VAL A 104 -3.32 0.01 -11.21
C VAL A 104 -2.40 0.88 -10.38
N GLY A 105 -2.58 2.19 -10.48
CA GLY A 105 -1.78 3.14 -9.74
C GLY A 105 -2.17 4.58 -9.99
N ARG A 106 -1.15 5.44 -10.09
CA ARG A 106 -1.28 6.85 -10.47
C ARG A 106 -0.35 7.21 -11.62
N SER A 107 -0.79 8.20 -12.39
CA SER A 107 0.00 9.00 -13.30
C SER A 107 -0.12 10.47 -12.85
N ILE A 108 0.87 11.31 -13.16
CA ILE A 108 1.00 12.66 -12.61
C ILE A 108 1.24 13.66 -13.74
N THR A 109 0.40 14.69 -13.81
CA THR A 109 0.53 15.76 -14.80
C THR A 109 1.73 16.68 -14.50
N PRO A 110 2.19 17.52 -15.45
CA PRO A 110 3.19 18.54 -15.18
C PRO A 110 2.82 19.49 -14.02
N ALA A 111 1.53 19.73 -13.81
CA ALA A 111 0.99 20.52 -12.70
C ALA A 111 0.89 19.75 -11.37
N LYS A 112 1.46 18.54 -11.29
CA LYS A 112 1.49 17.65 -10.12
C LYS A 112 0.10 17.16 -9.66
N VAL A 113 -0.85 17.15 -10.59
CA VAL A 113 -2.17 16.54 -10.40
C VAL A 113 -2.08 15.04 -10.63
N GLN A 114 -2.69 14.24 -9.76
CA GLN A 114 -2.67 12.78 -9.90
C GLN A 114 -3.93 12.23 -10.55
N ARG A 115 -3.72 11.32 -11.48
CA ARG A 115 -4.73 10.62 -12.26
C ARG A 115 -4.64 9.12 -11.99
N ALA A 116 -5.74 8.48 -11.63
CA ALA A 116 -5.76 7.03 -11.50
C ALA A 116 -5.55 6.41 -12.88
N VAL A 117 -4.74 5.36 -12.95
CA VAL A 117 -4.35 4.74 -14.22
C VAL A 117 -4.40 3.23 -14.08
N ARG A 118 -4.79 2.57 -15.17
CA ARG A 118 -4.76 1.12 -15.36
C ARG A 118 -3.84 0.77 -16.52
N TRP A 119 -2.97 -0.21 -16.30
CA TRP A 119 -2.15 -0.83 -17.34
C TRP A 119 -2.66 -2.25 -17.62
N ASP A 120 -3.01 -2.52 -18.87
CA ASP A 120 -3.62 -3.78 -19.33
C ASP A 120 -2.73 -4.49 -20.35
N GLY A 121 -1.51 -4.86 -19.95
CA GLY A 121 -0.52 -5.48 -20.83
C GLY A 121 0.00 -4.53 -21.91
N HIS A 122 0.00 -4.95 -23.18
CA HIS A 122 0.55 -4.17 -24.32
C HIS A 122 -0.36 -3.04 -24.82
N ARG A 123 -1.44 -2.71 -24.10
CA ARG A 123 -2.30 -1.57 -24.45
C ARG A 123 -1.71 -0.29 -23.87
N PRO A 124 -1.96 0.87 -24.50
CA PRO A 124 -1.67 2.16 -23.88
C PRO A 124 -2.31 2.25 -22.48
N PRO A 125 -1.66 2.93 -21.52
CA PRO A 125 -2.25 3.16 -20.20
C PRO A 125 -3.60 3.89 -20.32
N VAL A 126 -4.58 3.46 -19.52
CA VAL A 126 -5.94 4.00 -19.54
C VAL A 126 -6.22 4.75 -18.24
N GLU A 127 -6.77 5.95 -18.35
CA GLU A 127 -7.20 6.73 -17.19
C GLU A 127 -8.45 6.12 -16.56
N LEU A 128 -8.45 5.99 -15.24
CA LEU A 128 -9.63 5.62 -14.44
C LEU A 128 -10.26 6.92 -13.91
N PRO A 129 -11.51 7.26 -14.31
CA PRO A 129 -12.10 8.56 -14.00
C PRO A 129 -12.38 8.72 -12.50
N GLY A 130 -12.15 9.93 -11.98
CA GLY A 130 -12.61 10.33 -10.64
C GLY A 130 -14.08 10.79 -10.64
N LEU A 131 -14.54 11.29 -9.49
CA LEU A 131 -15.84 11.98 -9.40
C LEU A 131 -15.83 13.30 -10.19
N PRO A 132 -16.98 13.78 -10.70
CA PRO A 132 -17.06 15.05 -11.40
C PRO A 132 -16.46 16.20 -10.59
N GLY A 133 -15.51 16.93 -11.19
CA GLY A 133 -14.84 18.07 -10.55
C GLY A 133 -13.76 17.72 -9.52
N ALA A 134 -13.51 16.43 -9.25
CA ALA A 134 -12.44 16.02 -8.35
C ALA A 134 -11.06 16.28 -8.98
N PRO A 135 -10.21 17.14 -8.39
CA PRO A 135 -8.89 17.42 -8.94
C PRO A 135 -7.92 16.25 -8.87
N THR A 136 -8.15 15.24 -8.03
CA THR A 136 -7.18 14.16 -7.82
C THR A 136 -7.91 12.82 -7.74
N THR A 137 -7.34 11.79 -8.38
CA THR A 137 -7.81 10.41 -8.28
C THR A 137 -6.60 9.45 -8.24
N ARG A 138 -6.75 8.33 -7.53
CA ARG A 138 -5.72 7.28 -7.41
C ARG A 138 -6.37 5.92 -7.25
N ALA A 139 -5.85 4.91 -7.94
CA ALA A 139 -6.22 3.52 -7.75
C ALA A 139 -5.15 2.81 -6.91
N TYR A 140 -5.57 2.03 -5.91
CA TYR A 140 -4.68 1.35 -4.97
C TYR A 140 -4.61 -0.17 -5.17
N SER A 141 -5.74 -0.82 -5.44
CA SER A 141 -5.81 -2.28 -5.55
C SER A 141 -6.67 -2.70 -6.72
N VAL A 142 -6.34 -3.85 -7.32
CA VAL A 142 -7.10 -4.48 -8.39
C VAL A 142 -7.18 -5.99 -8.18
N ASN A 143 -8.36 -6.58 -8.38
CA ASN A 143 -8.56 -8.03 -8.27
C ASN A 143 -8.54 -8.75 -9.63
N ASP A 144 -8.67 -10.08 -9.64
CA ASP A 144 -8.61 -10.89 -10.86
C ASP A 144 -9.80 -10.69 -11.80
N SER A 145 -10.90 -10.13 -11.30
CA SER A 145 -12.05 -9.68 -12.07
C SER A 145 -11.88 -8.28 -12.66
N ARG A 146 -10.67 -7.70 -12.56
CA ARG A 146 -10.30 -6.35 -13.03
C ARG A 146 -11.07 -5.22 -12.34
N ILE A 147 -11.67 -5.50 -11.19
CA ILE A 147 -12.28 -4.47 -10.34
C ILE A 147 -11.15 -3.78 -9.59
N ALA A 148 -11.06 -2.46 -9.74
CA ALA A 148 -10.09 -1.64 -9.05
C ALA A 148 -10.77 -0.80 -7.97
N VAL A 149 -10.02 -0.42 -6.95
CA VAL A 149 -10.49 0.45 -5.86
C VAL A 149 -9.47 1.52 -5.53
N GLY A 150 -9.93 2.62 -4.96
CA GLY A 150 -9.08 3.75 -4.61
C GLY A 150 -9.90 4.93 -4.11
N PHE A 151 -9.53 6.14 -4.51
CA PHE A 151 -10.25 7.35 -4.11
C PHE A 151 -10.22 8.48 -5.14
N SER A 152 -11.17 9.40 -5.00
CA SER A 152 -11.12 10.76 -5.52
C SER A 152 -10.96 11.75 -4.36
N ALA A 153 -10.21 12.84 -4.55
CA ALA A 153 -10.29 13.99 -3.65
C ALA A 153 -11.09 15.10 -4.32
N THR A 154 -12.12 15.60 -3.64
CA THR A 154 -13.01 16.67 -4.11
C THR A 154 -12.48 18.05 -3.71
N PRO A 155 -12.93 19.14 -4.35
CA PRO A 155 -12.43 20.50 -4.07
C PRO A 155 -12.65 21.00 -2.63
N ASP A 156 -13.59 20.43 -1.90
CA ASP A 156 -13.86 20.69 -0.48
C ASP A 156 -12.82 20.03 0.46
N GLY A 157 -11.88 19.25 -0.09
CA GLY A 157 -10.80 18.59 0.63
C GLY A 157 -11.15 17.20 1.16
N ASN A 158 -12.36 16.72 0.91
CA ASN A 158 -12.80 15.38 1.31
C ASN A 158 -12.34 14.32 0.30
N TRP A 159 -12.14 13.10 0.80
CA TRP A 159 -11.77 11.96 -0.02
C TRP A 159 -13.00 11.06 -0.15
N HIS A 160 -13.15 10.45 -1.31
CA HIS A 160 -14.30 9.62 -1.65
C HIS A 160 -13.78 8.30 -2.16
N ALA A 161 -14.10 7.21 -1.47
CA ALA A 161 -13.75 5.85 -1.86
C ALA A 161 -14.42 5.51 -3.19
N LEU A 162 -13.63 4.98 -4.13
CA LEU A 162 -14.11 4.62 -5.46
C LEU A 162 -13.91 3.14 -5.74
N ARG A 163 -14.82 2.61 -6.55
CA ARG A 163 -14.73 1.32 -7.22
C ARG A 163 -14.82 1.55 -8.73
N TRP A 164 -13.86 1.04 -9.48
CA TRP A 164 -13.91 0.94 -10.93
C TRP A 164 -14.17 -0.50 -11.34
N ASP A 165 -15.11 -0.72 -12.25
CA ASP A 165 -15.31 -2.05 -12.82
C ASP A 165 -14.31 -2.39 -13.93
N ALA A 166 -14.48 -3.57 -14.53
CA ALA A 166 -13.60 -4.07 -15.58
C ALA A 166 -13.57 -3.16 -16.82
N GLU A 167 -14.63 -2.40 -17.07
CA GLU A 167 -14.71 -1.42 -18.15
C GLU A 167 -14.13 -0.05 -17.74
N GLY A 168 -13.86 0.16 -16.46
CA GLY A 168 -13.37 1.43 -15.91
C GLY A 168 -14.49 2.38 -15.50
N ARG A 169 -15.74 1.92 -15.43
CA ARG A 169 -16.85 2.75 -14.95
C ARG A 169 -16.72 2.92 -13.43
N VAL A 170 -16.84 4.16 -12.99
CA VAL A 170 -16.65 4.54 -11.58
C VAL A 170 -17.98 4.47 -10.80
N ALA A 171 -17.90 3.97 -9.58
CA ALA A 171 -18.95 4.06 -8.56
C ALA A 171 -18.31 4.52 -7.24
N GLU A 172 -19.00 5.40 -6.53
CA GLU A 172 -18.62 5.81 -5.18
C GLU A 172 -19.04 4.73 -4.16
N LEU A 173 -18.19 4.50 -3.16
CA LEU A 173 -18.47 3.62 -2.03
C LEU A 173 -18.93 4.46 -0.84
N PRO A 174 -20.08 4.15 -0.21
CA PRO A 174 -20.65 4.99 0.83
C PRO A 174 -19.82 4.94 2.13
N GLY A 175 -19.78 6.05 2.86
CA GLY A 175 -19.27 6.08 4.24
C GLY A 175 -20.27 5.57 5.26
N LEU A 176 -19.85 5.50 6.52
CA LEU A 176 -20.77 5.29 7.64
C LEU A 176 -21.70 6.50 7.79
N PRO A 177 -22.89 6.34 8.41
CA PRO A 177 -23.83 7.45 8.57
C PRO A 177 -23.21 8.66 9.28
N GLY A 178 -23.17 9.80 8.58
CA GLY A 178 -22.64 11.07 9.09
C GLY A 178 -21.16 11.33 8.80
N ASP A 179 -20.44 10.35 8.25
CA ASP A 179 -19.04 10.50 7.85
C ASP A 179 -18.92 11.32 6.56
N THR A 180 -17.83 12.08 6.44
CA THR A 180 -17.63 13.04 5.35
C THR A 180 -16.51 12.67 4.40
N SER A 181 -15.66 11.72 4.79
CA SER A 181 -14.52 11.31 3.98
C SER A 181 -14.34 9.80 4.04
N THR A 182 -14.01 9.19 2.91
CA THR A 182 -13.82 7.74 2.77
C THR A 182 -12.64 7.43 1.87
N GLY A 183 -12.11 6.23 2.01
CA GLY A 183 -11.11 5.74 1.08
C GLY A 183 -10.98 4.23 1.09
N ALA A 184 -10.94 3.64 -0.10
CA ALA A 184 -10.73 2.21 -0.26
C ALA A 184 -9.24 1.90 -0.46
N THR A 185 -8.73 0.93 0.28
CA THR A 185 -7.31 0.55 0.29
C THR A 185 -7.06 -0.77 -0.42
N TRP A 186 -7.97 -1.74 -0.26
CA TRP A 186 -7.78 -3.10 -0.77
C TRP A 186 -9.08 -3.75 -1.24
N ILE A 187 -8.97 -4.69 -2.18
CA ILE A 187 -10.06 -5.54 -2.65
C ILE A 187 -9.58 -6.98 -2.78
N ASN A 188 -10.35 -7.95 -2.28
CA ASN A 188 -10.06 -9.37 -2.49
C ASN A 188 -10.70 -9.91 -3.78
N ASN A 189 -10.42 -11.16 -4.15
CA ASN A 189 -10.98 -11.79 -5.35
C ASN A 189 -12.47 -12.15 -5.25
N LEU A 190 -13.06 -12.09 -4.04
CA LEU A 190 -14.50 -12.21 -3.84
C LEU A 190 -15.24 -10.87 -4.08
N GLY A 191 -14.50 -9.77 -4.21
CA GLY A 191 -15.05 -8.44 -4.43
C GLY A 191 -15.35 -7.66 -3.14
N THR A 192 -15.01 -8.21 -1.97
CA THR A 192 -15.06 -7.48 -0.69
C THR A 192 -13.92 -6.45 -0.65
N ILE A 193 -14.25 -5.23 -0.27
CA ILE A 193 -13.36 -4.07 -0.24
C ILE A 193 -13.17 -3.65 1.21
N VAL A 194 -11.99 -3.16 1.57
CA VAL A 194 -11.73 -2.56 2.89
C VAL A 194 -11.07 -1.21 2.77
N GLY A 195 -11.16 -0.42 3.84
CA GLY A 195 -10.58 0.92 3.88
C GLY A 195 -10.99 1.68 5.15
N GLY A 196 -11.14 3.00 5.02
CA GLY A 196 -11.49 3.89 6.12
C GLY A 196 -12.69 4.77 5.79
N SER A 197 -13.41 5.18 6.85
CA SER A 197 -14.48 6.16 6.87
C SER A 197 -14.22 7.12 8.03
N ASP A 198 -14.24 8.42 7.74
CA ASP A 198 -13.84 9.47 8.68
C ASP A 198 -15.01 10.40 8.98
N SER A 199 -15.25 10.60 10.27
CA SER A 199 -16.25 11.53 10.77
C SER A 199 -15.73 12.97 10.77
N PRO A 200 -16.64 13.98 10.78
CA PRO A 200 -16.25 15.39 10.79
C PRO A 200 -15.35 15.83 11.96
N ASP A 201 -15.37 15.09 13.08
CA ASP A 201 -14.54 15.33 14.27
C ASP A 201 -13.14 14.69 14.18
N GLY A 202 -12.78 14.10 13.03
CA GLY A 202 -11.47 13.54 12.75
C GLY A 202 -11.24 12.12 13.28
N ARG A 203 -12.28 11.43 13.74
CA ARG A 203 -12.19 9.99 14.05
C ARG A 203 -12.17 9.19 12.75
N SER A 204 -11.23 8.25 12.66
CA SER A 204 -11.12 7.34 11.53
C SER A 204 -11.56 5.94 11.93
N GLN A 205 -12.45 5.33 11.14
CA GLN A 205 -12.97 3.99 11.38
C GLN A 205 -12.71 3.08 10.19
N ALA A 206 -12.13 1.91 10.48
CA ALA A 206 -11.97 0.86 9.49
C ALA A 206 -13.35 0.38 9.03
N VAL A 207 -13.50 0.16 7.74
CA VAL A 207 -14.75 -0.31 7.14
C VAL A 207 -14.51 -1.41 6.13
N ARG A 208 -15.55 -2.23 5.92
CA ARG A 208 -15.65 -3.25 4.89
C ARG A 208 -16.88 -2.95 4.03
N TRP A 209 -16.69 -2.93 2.72
CA TRP A 209 -17.78 -2.89 1.75
C TRP A 209 -17.96 -4.26 1.11
N GLU A 210 -19.19 -4.77 1.15
CA GLU A 210 -19.58 -5.98 0.44
C GLU A 210 -19.99 -5.66 -1.01
N VAL A 211 -20.13 -6.71 -1.83
CA VAL A 211 -20.40 -6.59 -3.28
C VAL A 211 -21.74 -5.87 -3.57
N ASP A 212 -22.69 -5.95 -2.64
CA ASP A 212 -23.98 -5.26 -2.74
C ASP A 212 -23.93 -3.78 -2.34
N GLY A 213 -22.75 -3.28 -1.93
CA GLY A 213 -22.53 -1.90 -1.50
C GLY A 213 -22.74 -1.68 0.01
N THR A 214 -23.12 -2.72 0.77
CA THR A 214 -23.27 -2.63 2.23
C THR A 214 -21.94 -2.29 2.87
N VAL A 215 -21.91 -1.20 3.64
CA VAL A 215 -20.75 -0.78 4.45
C VAL A 215 -20.92 -1.23 5.89
N THR A 216 -19.91 -1.91 6.42
CA THR A 216 -19.88 -2.36 7.82
C THR A 216 -18.63 -1.84 8.53
N PRO A 217 -18.76 -1.32 9.76
CA PRO A 217 -17.60 -0.88 10.53
C PRO A 217 -16.82 -2.08 11.07
N LEU A 218 -15.50 -1.97 11.09
CA LEU A 218 -14.58 -2.87 11.77
C LEU A 218 -14.12 -2.21 13.07
N ALA A 219 -14.38 -2.84 14.22
CA ALA A 219 -14.16 -2.23 15.52
C ALA A 219 -12.68 -1.97 15.81
N ALA A 220 -12.37 -0.85 16.47
CA ALA A 220 -11.06 -0.64 17.09
C ALA A 220 -10.85 -1.61 18.28
N LEU A 221 -9.61 -1.74 18.76
CA LEU A 221 -9.34 -2.47 20.01
C LEU A 221 -10.08 -1.84 21.20
N PRO A 222 -10.38 -2.59 22.27
CA PRO A 222 -10.94 -2.02 23.49
C PRO A 222 -10.13 -0.83 24.01
N GLY A 223 -10.79 0.31 24.23
CA GLY A 223 -10.15 1.56 24.66
C GLY A 223 -9.59 2.43 23.53
N HIS A 224 -9.55 1.93 22.29
CA HIS A 224 -9.10 2.70 21.13
C HIS A 224 -10.25 3.46 20.46
N ARG A 225 -9.95 4.62 19.88
CA ARG A 225 -10.92 5.45 19.16
C ARG A 225 -10.80 5.32 17.64
N ASN A 226 -9.61 5.04 17.14
CA ASN A 226 -9.32 5.00 15.71
C ASN A 226 -8.99 3.59 15.23
N SER A 227 -9.36 3.31 13.98
CA SER A 227 -8.99 2.10 13.25
C SER A 227 -8.87 2.39 11.76
N SER A 228 -8.00 1.66 11.06
CA SER A 228 -7.84 1.77 9.61
C SER A 228 -7.51 0.39 9.03
N ALA A 229 -8.24 -0.03 7.99
CA ALA A 229 -7.99 -1.29 7.31
C ALA A 229 -7.06 -1.09 6.11
N THR A 230 -6.04 -1.95 6.00
CA THR A 230 -4.99 -1.82 4.97
C THR A 230 -5.04 -2.93 3.94
N SER A 231 -5.42 -4.14 4.32
CA SER A 231 -5.44 -5.31 3.44
C SER A 231 -6.46 -6.36 3.88
N ILE A 232 -6.99 -7.11 2.91
CA ILE A 232 -7.93 -8.23 3.13
C ILE A 232 -7.53 -9.41 2.24
N ASN A 233 -7.55 -10.62 2.80
CA ASN A 233 -7.32 -11.84 2.03
C ASN A 233 -8.63 -12.47 1.51
N ASN A 234 -8.52 -13.53 0.70
CA ASN A 234 -9.69 -14.22 0.10
C ASN A 234 -10.50 -15.06 1.11
N ARG A 235 -10.07 -15.14 2.37
CA ARG A 235 -10.85 -15.73 3.48
C ARG A 235 -11.64 -14.67 4.27
N GLY A 236 -11.58 -13.40 3.86
CA GLY A 236 -12.26 -12.30 4.54
C GLY A 236 -11.53 -11.79 5.79
N VAL A 237 -10.30 -12.24 6.03
CA VAL A 237 -9.47 -11.75 7.15
C VAL A 237 -8.84 -10.43 6.74
N VAL A 238 -9.04 -9.41 7.57
CA VAL A 238 -8.56 -8.04 7.35
C VAL A 238 -7.43 -7.76 8.33
N VAL A 239 -6.43 -6.98 7.90
CA VAL A 239 -5.40 -6.44 8.77
C VAL A 239 -5.32 -4.92 8.65
N GLY A 240 -4.73 -4.28 9.65
CA GLY A 240 -4.58 -2.83 9.67
C GLY A 240 -4.05 -2.31 11.00
N THR A 241 -4.51 -1.13 11.38
CA THR A 241 -4.10 -0.44 12.60
C THR A 241 -5.29 -0.07 13.49
N SER A 242 -5.00 0.08 14.78
CA SER A 242 -5.88 0.71 15.74
C SER A 242 -5.07 1.63 16.68
N SER A 243 -5.64 2.74 17.12
CA SER A 243 -4.98 3.64 18.08
C SER A 243 -5.98 4.34 19.01
N GLU A 244 -5.48 4.71 20.19
CA GLU A 244 -6.23 5.48 21.18
C GLU A 244 -6.61 6.87 20.67
N ASN A 245 -5.68 7.53 19.99
CA ASN A 245 -5.83 8.86 19.41
C ASN A 245 -4.84 9.06 18.25
N ALA A 246 -4.75 10.28 17.72
CA ALA A 246 -3.89 10.59 16.57
C ALA A 246 -2.38 10.64 16.90
N GLU A 247 -2.01 10.79 18.18
CA GLU A 247 -0.62 10.94 18.63
C GLU A 247 -0.04 9.64 19.19
N ALA A 248 -0.90 8.71 19.63
CA ALA A 248 -0.50 7.44 20.20
C ALA A 248 0.11 6.49 19.13
N PRO A 249 1.15 5.70 19.47
CA PRO A 249 1.63 4.66 18.59
C PRO A 249 0.50 3.70 18.22
N THR A 250 0.40 3.33 16.94
CA THR A 250 -0.61 2.37 16.49
C THR A 250 -0.33 0.97 17.05
N ARG A 251 -1.38 0.16 17.09
CA ARG A 251 -1.30 -1.30 17.26
C ARG A 251 -1.74 -1.97 15.96
N ALA A 252 -0.95 -2.93 15.50
CA ALA A 252 -1.36 -3.81 14.42
C ALA A 252 -2.55 -4.65 14.89
N VAL A 253 -3.54 -4.81 14.02
CA VAL A 253 -4.75 -5.56 14.33
C VAL A 253 -5.12 -6.49 13.19
N ARG A 254 -5.88 -7.52 13.55
CA ARG A 254 -6.49 -8.46 12.61
C ARG A 254 -7.97 -8.60 12.94
N TRP A 255 -8.81 -8.39 11.93
CA TRP A 255 -10.24 -8.67 12.00
C TRP A 255 -10.54 -10.00 11.30
N ALA A 256 -11.25 -10.89 11.99
CA ALA A 256 -11.79 -12.09 11.35
C ALA A 256 -12.97 -11.75 10.44
N ALA A 257 -13.46 -12.75 9.69
CA ALA A 257 -14.57 -12.56 8.77
C ALA A 257 -15.86 -12.11 9.48
N ASP A 258 -16.05 -12.51 10.74
CA ASP A 258 -17.18 -12.11 11.60
C ASP A 258 -17.03 -10.70 12.22
N GLY A 259 -15.91 -10.01 11.96
CA GLY A 259 -15.62 -8.68 12.48
C GLY A 259 -14.94 -8.67 13.86
N SER A 260 -14.70 -9.83 14.48
CA SER A 260 -13.94 -9.90 15.74
C SER A 260 -12.52 -9.39 15.54
N VAL A 261 -12.05 -8.52 16.44
CA VAL A 261 -10.73 -7.87 16.37
C VAL A 261 -9.79 -8.47 17.40
N VAL A 262 -8.56 -8.77 16.97
CA VAL A 262 -7.45 -9.14 17.85
C VAL A 262 -6.23 -8.28 17.55
N GLU A 263 -5.45 -8.00 18.58
CA GLU A 263 -4.16 -7.34 18.42
C GLU A 263 -3.12 -8.32 17.81
N LEU A 264 -2.30 -7.80 16.92
CA LEU A 264 -1.05 -8.43 16.47
C LEU A 264 0.09 -7.76 17.24
N ALA A 265 0.65 -8.51 18.20
CA ALA A 265 1.64 -8.00 19.14
C ALA A 265 2.84 -7.33 18.44
N ALA A 266 3.41 -6.31 19.08
CA ALA A 266 4.71 -5.74 18.70
C ALA A 266 5.87 -6.67 19.13
N LEU A 267 7.08 -6.41 18.65
CA LEU A 267 8.28 -7.10 19.16
C LEU A 267 8.47 -6.78 20.66
N PRO A 268 9.09 -7.68 21.45
CA PRO A 268 9.36 -7.41 22.86
C PRO A 268 10.10 -6.07 23.06
N GLY A 269 9.55 -5.18 23.89
CA GLY A 269 10.12 -3.86 24.18
C GLY A 269 9.76 -2.74 23.18
N HIS A 270 9.03 -3.05 22.10
CA HIS A 270 8.55 -2.06 21.14
C HIS A 270 7.26 -1.39 21.62
N LEU A 271 7.04 -0.14 21.23
CA LEU A 271 5.92 0.70 21.66
C LEU A 271 4.69 0.61 20.76
N GLY A 272 4.83 0.08 19.55
CA GLY A 272 3.76 0.03 18.58
C GLY A 272 4.03 -0.92 17.41
N SER A 273 3.01 -1.07 16.57
CA SER A 273 3.05 -1.89 15.36
C SER A 273 2.02 -1.43 14.34
N ALA A 274 2.21 -1.82 13.08
CA ALA A 274 1.19 -1.71 12.04
C ALA A 274 1.29 -2.91 11.09
N ALA A 275 0.15 -3.44 10.67
CA ALA A 275 0.08 -4.44 9.61
C ALA A 275 -0.34 -3.79 8.29
N TYR A 276 0.41 -4.08 7.22
CA TYR A 276 0.20 -3.50 5.89
C TYR A 276 -0.39 -4.49 4.88
N ALA A 277 -0.03 -5.76 4.98
CA ALA A 277 -0.49 -6.78 4.04
C ALA A 277 -0.74 -8.12 4.74
N ILE A 278 -1.65 -8.90 4.17
CA ILE A 278 -1.93 -10.29 4.55
C ILE A 278 -2.06 -11.16 3.29
N ASN A 279 -1.44 -12.34 3.30
CA ASN A 279 -1.63 -13.31 2.22
C ASN A 279 -2.79 -14.27 2.52
N ASP A 280 -3.20 -15.06 1.53
CA ASP A 280 -4.28 -16.03 1.72
C ASP A 280 -3.95 -17.05 2.80
N ALA A 281 -2.69 -17.48 2.94
CA ALA A 281 -2.28 -18.39 4.02
C ALA A 281 -2.41 -17.80 5.44
N GLY A 282 -2.75 -16.51 5.56
CA GLY A 282 -3.01 -15.83 6.85
C GLY A 282 -1.76 -15.23 7.48
N TYR A 283 -0.63 -15.22 6.77
CA TYR A 283 0.55 -14.48 7.21
C TYR A 283 0.39 -13.01 6.90
N ALA A 284 0.67 -12.16 7.89
CA ALA A 284 0.66 -10.72 7.73
C ALA A 284 2.08 -10.15 7.85
N VAL A 285 2.31 -8.99 7.23
CA VAL A 285 3.57 -8.25 7.33
C VAL A 285 3.33 -6.78 7.61
N GLY A 286 4.34 -6.12 8.15
CA GLY A 286 4.32 -4.70 8.47
C GLY A 286 5.56 -4.29 9.23
N TYR A 287 5.39 -3.47 10.26
CA TYR A 287 6.49 -3.06 11.13
C TYR A 287 6.13 -3.10 12.61
N SER A 288 7.17 -3.13 13.45
CA SER A 288 7.12 -2.83 14.87
C SER A 288 8.00 -1.61 15.19
N LEU A 289 7.61 -0.81 16.18
CA LEU A 289 8.18 0.50 16.48
C LEU A 289 8.98 0.49 17.78
N THR A 290 10.28 0.78 17.71
CA THR A 290 11.14 0.89 18.88
C THR A 290 10.83 2.15 19.72
N PRO A 291 11.31 2.24 20.97
CA PRO A 291 11.12 3.44 21.80
C PRO A 291 11.73 4.73 21.24
N ASP A 292 12.77 4.64 20.41
CA ASP A 292 13.41 5.76 19.71
C ASP A 292 12.77 6.07 18.35
N GLY A 293 11.66 5.40 18.00
CA GLY A 293 10.86 5.68 16.80
C GLY A 293 11.35 5.02 15.52
N LEU A 294 12.28 4.05 15.61
CA LEU A 294 12.72 3.26 14.48
C LEU A 294 11.72 2.13 14.17
N ARG A 295 11.51 1.87 12.88
CA ARG A 295 10.64 0.78 12.42
C ARG A 295 11.47 -0.44 12.05
N HIS A 296 11.05 -1.59 12.54
CA HIS A 296 11.63 -2.89 12.19
C HIS A 296 10.57 -3.72 11.46
N ALA A 297 10.91 -4.25 10.28
CA ALA A 297 10.01 -5.06 9.47
C ALA A 297 9.72 -6.39 10.19
N VAL A 298 8.45 -6.78 10.22
CA VAL A 298 8.01 -7.99 10.93
C VAL A 298 7.01 -8.78 10.12
N ARG A 299 6.90 -10.07 10.45
CA ARG A 299 5.89 -11.01 9.94
C ARG A 299 5.11 -11.60 11.12
N TRP A 300 3.79 -11.64 11.00
CA TRP A 300 2.92 -12.37 11.90
C TRP A 300 2.41 -13.65 11.22
N ALA A 301 2.53 -14.78 11.92
CA ALA A 301 1.95 -16.05 11.52
C ALA A 301 0.43 -16.09 11.79
N PRO A 302 -0.32 -17.03 11.18
CA PRO A 302 -1.77 -17.16 11.43
C PRO A 302 -2.14 -17.35 12.90
N ASN A 303 -1.26 -17.93 13.72
CA ASN A 303 -1.46 -18.06 15.16
C ASN A 303 -1.10 -16.78 15.96
N GLY A 304 -0.67 -15.71 15.31
CA GLY A 304 -0.25 -14.45 15.92
C GLY A 304 1.23 -14.37 16.31
N ALA A 305 2.01 -15.44 16.13
CA ALA A 305 3.44 -15.41 16.43
C ALA A 305 4.16 -14.38 15.54
N ILE A 306 4.95 -13.51 16.17
CA ILE A 306 5.72 -12.47 15.48
C ILE A 306 7.16 -12.92 15.24
N THR A 307 7.71 -12.56 14.08
CA THR A 307 9.12 -12.74 13.74
C THR A 307 9.63 -11.47 13.07
N GLU A 308 10.80 -11.00 13.50
CA GLU A 308 11.50 -9.90 12.83
C GLU A 308 12.09 -10.37 11.50
N LEU A 309 11.91 -9.58 10.45
CA LEU A 309 12.52 -9.83 9.16
C LEU A 309 13.97 -9.33 9.19
N PRO A 310 14.96 -10.15 8.81
CA PRO A 310 16.36 -9.87 9.09
C PRO A 310 16.87 -8.60 8.37
N LEU A 311 17.68 -7.83 9.11
CA LEU A 311 18.42 -6.65 8.65
C LEU A 311 19.93 -6.97 8.69
N ALA A 312 20.67 -6.66 7.63
CA ALA A 312 22.11 -6.95 7.56
C ALA A 312 22.97 -6.01 8.43
N ALA A 313 22.43 -4.86 8.83
CA ALA A 313 23.06 -3.86 9.69
C ALA A 313 21.96 -3.05 10.41
N ALA A 314 22.29 -2.31 11.47
CA ALA A 314 21.33 -1.42 12.14
C ALA A 314 20.67 -0.43 11.16
N GLY A 315 19.38 -0.15 11.35
CA GLY A 315 18.63 0.74 10.48
C GLY A 315 17.12 0.59 10.60
N VAL A 316 16.41 1.21 9.66
CA VAL A 316 14.94 1.16 9.55
C VAL A 316 14.53 0.16 8.49
N SER A 317 13.48 -0.61 8.74
CA SER A 317 12.86 -1.49 7.75
C SER A 317 11.34 -1.53 7.85
N ASP A 318 10.71 -1.73 6.70
CA ASP A 318 9.27 -1.88 6.55
C ASP A 318 8.98 -2.99 5.54
N ALA A 319 8.02 -3.87 5.84
CA ALA A 319 7.50 -4.85 4.89
C ALA A 319 6.09 -4.46 4.44
N PHE A 320 5.92 -4.19 3.15
CA PHE A 320 4.67 -3.64 2.59
C PHE A 320 3.78 -4.69 1.94
N ALA A 321 4.36 -5.79 1.46
CA ALA A 321 3.62 -6.84 0.76
C ALA A 321 4.14 -8.23 1.10
N ILE A 322 3.27 -9.23 1.02
CA ILE A 322 3.62 -10.64 1.23
C ILE A 322 2.92 -11.51 0.18
N ALA A 323 3.71 -12.32 -0.52
CA ALA A 323 3.24 -13.29 -1.49
C ALA A 323 2.75 -14.58 -0.81
N LEU A 324 2.08 -15.44 -1.56
CA LEU A 324 1.53 -16.70 -1.05
C LEU A 324 2.62 -17.67 -0.57
N ASP A 325 3.79 -17.64 -1.19
CA ASP A 325 4.96 -18.44 -0.82
C ASP A 325 5.68 -17.93 0.44
N GLY A 326 5.21 -16.84 1.04
CA GLY A 326 5.81 -16.21 2.21
C GLY A 326 6.86 -15.15 1.88
N THR A 327 7.22 -14.94 0.61
CA THR A 327 8.14 -13.88 0.19
C THR A 327 7.54 -12.51 0.53
N ALA A 328 8.25 -11.71 1.31
CA ALA A 328 7.84 -10.35 1.65
C ALA A 328 8.62 -9.32 0.84
N ALA A 329 7.98 -8.23 0.43
CA ALA A 329 8.60 -7.10 -0.24
C ALA A 329 8.53 -5.84 0.64
N GLY A 330 9.57 -5.02 0.59
CA GLY A 330 9.59 -3.78 1.38
C GLY A 330 10.86 -2.96 1.21
N THR A 331 11.21 -2.20 2.23
CA THR A 331 12.36 -1.29 2.20
C THR A 331 13.26 -1.47 3.42
N VAL A 332 14.57 -1.27 3.20
CA VAL A 332 15.60 -1.24 4.23
C VAL A 332 16.43 0.04 4.08
N THR A 333 16.69 0.72 5.19
CA THR A 333 17.53 1.92 5.27
C THR A 333 18.55 1.74 6.39
N PRO A 334 19.80 1.35 6.08
CA PRO A 334 20.86 1.27 7.08
C PRO A 334 21.13 2.63 7.74
N THR A 335 21.62 2.64 8.97
CA THR A 335 22.01 3.88 9.67
C THR A 335 23.07 4.64 8.86
N GLY A 336 22.77 5.91 8.52
CA GLY A 336 23.63 6.74 7.67
C GLY A 336 23.68 6.34 6.19
N GLY A 337 22.84 5.39 5.77
CA GLY A 337 22.76 4.87 4.42
C GLY A 337 21.52 5.33 3.64
N THR A 338 21.42 4.86 2.40
CA THR A 338 20.27 5.10 1.52
C THR A 338 19.24 3.97 1.61
N SER A 339 17.96 4.33 1.39
CA SER A 339 16.87 3.36 1.38
C SER A 339 16.91 2.49 0.12
N ARG A 340 16.63 1.19 0.28
CA ARG A 340 16.64 0.20 -0.82
C ARG A 340 15.39 -0.66 -0.77
N ALA A 341 14.82 -0.95 -1.94
CA ALA A 341 13.76 -1.95 -2.08
C ALA A 341 14.34 -3.36 -1.98
N VAL A 342 13.71 -4.24 -1.19
CA VAL A 342 14.20 -5.59 -0.89
C VAL A 342 13.09 -6.63 -0.95
N LEU A 343 13.50 -7.89 -1.10
CA LEU A 343 12.65 -9.08 -0.96
C LEU A 343 13.23 -10.01 0.12
N TRP A 344 12.44 -10.33 1.15
CA TRP A 344 12.77 -11.36 2.15
C TRP A 344 12.13 -12.69 1.76
N ARG A 345 12.94 -13.76 1.66
CA ARG A 345 12.44 -15.12 1.51
C ARG A 345 12.26 -15.73 2.91
N CYS A 346 11.01 -15.96 3.29
CA CYS A 346 10.60 -16.33 4.66
C CYS A 346 9.94 -17.70 4.73
#